data_AF-G8S308-F1
#
_entry.id   AF-G8S308-F1
#
_cell.length_a   1.000
_cell.length_b   1.000
_cell.length_c   1.000
_cell.angle_alpha   90.00
_cell.angle_beta   90.00
_cell.angle_gamma   90.00
#
_symmetry.space_group_name_H-M   'P 1'
#
loop_
_entity.id
_entity.type
_entity.pdbx_description
1 polymer ?
#
loop_
_entity_poly.entity_id
_entity_poly.type
_entity_poly.pdbx_seq_one_letter_code
_entity_poly.pdbx_strand_id
1 'polypeptide(L)'
;MLPPIAARLRALSIWTTKPVRVRLVPVAELQADWHGSGALLGGTVCVGSEVVDLMVVRDLPLVRFGAVVAHEVMHAYLVQHGFGELPPPVEEGLCELLAHAWLKGEPGAPAEWERRRIMDNPDPVYGNGFRAARQAALRVGGVSRMLAHVRRYGDLP
;
A
#
# COMPACT_ATOMS: atom_id res chain seq x y z
N MET A 1 4.81 5.18 -12.89
CA MET A 1 4.75 5.65 -11.49
C MET A 1 5.08 7.12 -11.40
N LEU A 2 4.42 7.86 -10.50
CA LEU A 2 4.75 9.25 -10.22
C LEU A 2 6.19 9.35 -9.67
N PRO A 3 7.07 10.21 -10.21
CA PRO A 3 8.50 10.21 -9.88
C PRO A 3 8.83 10.32 -8.37
N PRO A 4 8.14 11.15 -7.56
CA PRO A 4 8.42 11.24 -6.13
C PRO A 4 8.11 9.94 -5.36
N ILE A 5 7.06 9.23 -5.75
CA ILE A 5 6.69 7.95 -5.15
C ILE A 5 7.73 6.90 -5.51
N ALA A 6 8.06 6.78 -6.80
CA ALA A 6 9.02 5.80 -7.30
C ALA A 6 10.41 5.92 -6.66
N ALA A 7 10.91 7.15 -6.47
CA ALA A 7 12.22 7.39 -5.84
C ALA A 7 12.27 6.85 -4.40
N ARG A 8 11.20 7.04 -3.64
CA ARG A 8 11.13 6.65 -2.24
C ARG A 8 10.94 5.14 -2.05
N LEU A 9 10.16 4.51 -2.92
CA LEU A 9 10.01 3.06 -2.94
C LEU A 9 11.34 2.36 -3.20
N ARG A 10 12.13 2.88 -4.17
CA ARG A 10 13.47 2.35 -4.47
C ARG A 10 14.41 2.41 -3.26
N ALA A 11 14.31 3.44 -2.43
CA ALA A 11 15.09 3.54 -1.19
C ALA A 11 14.73 2.47 -0.15
N LEU A 12 13.53 1.89 -0.23
CA LEU A 12 13.08 0.76 0.59
C LEU A 12 13.31 -0.61 -0.08
N SER A 13 14.01 -0.63 -1.23
CA SER A 13 14.16 -1.82 -2.07
C SER A 13 12.80 -2.39 -2.53
N ILE A 14 11.82 -1.52 -2.75
CA ILE A 14 10.50 -1.85 -3.29
C ILE A 14 10.40 -1.23 -4.70
N TRP A 15 10.12 -2.04 -5.71
CA TRP A 15 9.92 -1.57 -7.08
C TRP A 15 9.02 -2.54 -7.83
N THR A 16 8.22 -2.07 -8.78
CA THR A 16 7.48 -2.95 -9.69
C THR A 16 8.44 -3.46 -10.78
N THR A 17 8.38 -4.75 -11.12
CA THR A 17 9.17 -5.36 -12.21
C THR A 17 8.58 -5.05 -13.58
N LYS A 18 7.25 -4.88 -13.65
CA LYS A 18 6.54 -4.39 -14.83
C LYS A 18 6.05 -2.95 -14.60
N PRO A 19 5.97 -2.10 -15.65
CA PRO A 19 5.32 -0.80 -15.54
C PRO A 19 3.87 -0.97 -15.10
N VAL A 20 3.43 -0.14 -14.17
CA VAL A 20 2.02 -0.10 -13.74
C VAL A 20 1.42 1.25 -14.10
N ARG A 21 0.25 1.22 -14.72
CA ARG A 21 -0.54 2.40 -15.06
C ARG A 21 -1.39 2.82 -13.86
N VAL A 22 -1.44 4.12 -13.58
CA VAL A 22 -2.38 4.69 -12.61
C VAL A 22 -3.53 5.31 -13.37
N ARG A 23 -4.76 4.90 -13.08
CA ARG A 23 -5.99 5.37 -13.70
C ARG A 23 -6.82 6.14 -12.67
N LEU A 24 -7.11 7.40 -12.97
CA LEU A 24 -7.98 8.21 -12.13
C LEU A 24 -9.44 7.89 -12.44
N VAL A 25 -10.22 7.54 -11.42
CA VAL A 25 -11.60 7.07 -11.58
C VAL A 25 -12.56 7.83 -10.65
N PRO A 26 -13.83 8.04 -11.04
CA PRO A 26 -14.86 8.47 -10.10
C PRO A 26 -15.02 7.46 -8.97
N VAL A 27 -15.37 7.92 -7.76
CA VAL A 27 -15.62 7.03 -6.61
C VAL A 27 -16.71 6.00 -6.89
N ALA A 28 -17.76 6.39 -7.64
CA ALA A 28 -18.85 5.51 -7.99
C ALA A 28 -18.42 4.32 -8.86
N GLU A 29 -17.41 4.51 -9.73
CA GLU A 29 -16.85 3.43 -10.54
C GLU A 29 -16.12 2.43 -9.65
N LEU A 30 -15.26 2.93 -8.75
CA LEU A 30 -14.51 2.08 -7.82
C LEU A 30 -15.45 1.30 -6.87
N GLN A 31 -16.54 1.92 -6.42
CA GLN A 31 -17.53 1.28 -5.54
C GLN A 31 -18.46 0.30 -6.26
N ALA A 32 -18.66 0.47 -7.57
CA ALA A 32 -19.44 -0.48 -8.38
C ALA A 32 -18.68 -1.79 -8.56
N ASP A 33 -17.35 -1.71 -8.76
CA ASP A 33 -16.49 -2.85 -9.01
C ASP A 33 -16.07 -3.59 -7.71
N TRP A 34 -16.09 -2.91 -6.55
CA TRP A 34 -15.74 -3.50 -5.25
C TRP A 34 -16.80 -3.23 -4.18
N HIS A 35 -17.47 -4.29 -3.73
CA HIS A 35 -18.44 -4.25 -2.62
C HIS A 35 -17.72 -4.53 -1.29
N GLY A 36 -17.17 -3.49 -0.67
CA GLY A 36 -16.54 -3.54 0.65
C GLY A 36 -17.05 -2.45 1.59
N SER A 37 -17.17 -2.75 2.88
CA SER A 37 -17.52 -1.77 3.92
C SER A 37 -16.28 -0.93 4.27
N GLY A 38 -16.03 0.11 3.48
CA GLY A 38 -14.94 1.07 3.70
C GLY A 38 -14.92 2.13 2.61
N ALA A 39 -14.32 3.29 2.90
CA ALA A 39 -14.08 4.30 1.86
C ALA A 39 -12.95 3.83 0.94
N LEU A 40 -13.28 2.96 -0.02
CA LEU A 40 -12.39 2.53 -1.10
C LEU A 40 -11.92 3.78 -1.88
N LEU A 41 -10.61 4.04 -1.86
CA LEU A 41 -9.99 5.16 -2.57
C LEU A 41 -9.01 4.72 -3.64
N GLY A 42 -8.62 3.45 -3.62
CA GLY A 42 -7.80 2.82 -4.62
C GLY A 42 -8.19 1.36 -4.81
N GLY A 43 -7.66 0.77 -5.87
CA GLY A 43 -7.75 -0.65 -6.13
C GLY A 43 -6.69 -1.10 -7.13
N THR A 44 -6.13 -2.28 -6.89
CA THR A 44 -5.15 -2.91 -7.77
C THR A 44 -5.84 -3.95 -8.64
N VAL A 45 -5.85 -3.72 -9.96
CA VAL A 45 -6.50 -4.60 -10.93
C VAL A 45 -5.50 -5.61 -11.46
N CYS A 46 -5.86 -6.89 -11.36
CA CYS A 46 -5.04 -8.02 -11.81
C CYS A 46 -5.78 -8.89 -12.82
N VAL A 47 -5.07 -9.38 -13.84
CA VAL A 47 -5.51 -10.45 -14.74
C VAL A 47 -4.56 -11.63 -14.54
N GLY A 48 -5.01 -12.66 -13.82
CA GLY A 48 -4.11 -13.69 -13.31
C GLY A 48 -3.07 -13.09 -12.36
N SER A 49 -1.78 -13.33 -12.62
CA SER A 49 -0.65 -12.76 -11.85
C SER A 49 -0.10 -11.46 -12.45
N GLU A 50 -0.80 -10.86 -13.40
CA GLU A 50 -0.40 -9.60 -14.03
C GLU A 50 -1.19 -8.42 -13.49
N VAL A 51 -0.48 -7.44 -12.93
CA VAL A 51 -1.05 -6.14 -12.53
C VAL A 51 -1.24 -5.28 -13.76
N VAL A 52 -2.49 -4.92 -14.07
CA VAL A 52 -2.82 -4.16 -15.28
C VAL A 52 -3.02 -2.67 -15.01
N ASP A 53 -3.71 -2.31 -13.92
CA ASP A 53 -4.00 -0.92 -13.56
C ASP A 53 -4.05 -0.75 -12.04
N LEU A 54 -3.64 0.44 -11.55
CA LEU A 54 -4.02 0.95 -10.23
C LEU A 54 -5.12 1.98 -10.43
N MET A 55 -6.33 1.67 -9.98
CA MET A 55 -7.42 2.62 -9.93
C MET A 55 -7.24 3.49 -8.69
N VAL A 56 -7.36 4.80 -8.85
CA VAL A 56 -7.30 5.75 -7.73
C VAL A 56 -8.41 6.78 -7.91
N VAL A 57 -9.14 7.07 -6.83
CA VAL A 57 -10.21 8.06 -6.87
C VAL A 57 -9.64 9.42 -7.28
N ARG A 58 -10.26 10.04 -8.29
CA ARG A 58 -9.92 11.37 -8.78
C ARG A 58 -10.23 12.46 -7.73
N ASP A 59 -9.64 13.63 -7.93
CA ASP A 59 -9.92 14.84 -7.14
C ASP A 59 -9.57 14.73 -5.63
N LEU A 60 -8.70 13.77 -5.27
CA LEU A 60 -8.15 13.66 -3.92
C LEU A 60 -7.09 14.76 -3.65
N PRO A 61 -6.96 15.24 -2.40
CA PRO A 61 -5.83 16.07 -2.01
C PRO A 61 -4.51 15.38 -2.35
N LEU A 62 -3.53 16.12 -2.88
CA LEU A 62 -2.28 15.57 -3.43
C LEU A 62 -1.57 14.58 -2.50
N VAL A 63 -1.51 14.89 -1.21
CA VAL A 63 -0.88 14.03 -0.19
C VAL A 63 -1.67 12.75 0.01
N ARG A 64 -3.00 12.82 0.06
CA ARG A 64 -3.86 11.64 0.16
C ARG A 64 -3.77 10.77 -1.09
N PHE A 65 -3.77 11.40 -2.26
CA PHE A 65 -3.57 10.73 -3.55
C PHE A 65 -2.25 9.96 -3.58
N GLY A 66 -1.14 10.60 -3.19
CA GLY A 66 0.16 9.91 -3.16
C GLY A 66 0.23 8.77 -2.14
N ALA A 67 -0.44 8.90 -0.99
CA ALA A 67 -0.55 7.81 -0.01
C ALA A 67 -1.33 6.61 -0.55
N VAL A 68 -2.45 6.85 -1.24
CA VAL A 68 -3.23 5.79 -1.90
C VAL A 68 -2.40 5.15 -3.02
N VAL A 69 -1.72 5.92 -3.86
CA VAL A 69 -0.83 5.34 -4.89
C VAL A 69 0.29 4.49 -4.26
N ALA A 70 0.90 4.94 -3.16
CA ALA A 70 1.91 4.16 -2.46
C ALA A 70 1.34 2.85 -1.89
N HIS A 71 0.12 2.88 -1.35
CA HIS A 71 -0.62 1.70 -0.89
C HIS A 71 -0.84 0.70 -2.05
N GLU A 72 -1.45 1.14 -3.16
CA GLU A 72 -1.74 0.28 -4.31
C GLU A 72 -0.47 -0.27 -4.98
N VAL A 73 0.63 0.48 -4.98
CA VAL A 73 1.90 -0.03 -5.49
C VAL A 73 2.45 -1.17 -4.65
N MET A 74 2.12 -1.25 -3.36
CA MET A 74 2.51 -2.38 -2.54
C MET A 74 1.79 -3.66 -2.96
N HIS A 75 0.47 -3.62 -3.21
CA HIS A 75 -0.24 -4.75 -3.80
C HIS A 75 0.39 -5.19 -5.12
N ALA A 76 0.69 -4.22 -6.00
CA ALA A 76 1.35 -4.52 -7.26
C ALA A 76 2.74 -5.17 -7.08
N TYR A 77 3.52 -4.69 -6.10
CA TYR A 77 4.81 -5.27 -5.74
C TYR A 77 4.66 -6.74 -5.30
N LEU A 78 3.72 -7.02 -4.39
CA LEU A 78 3.48 -8.36 -3.84
C LEU A 78 3.10 -9.36 -4.95
N VAL A 79 2.18 -8.95 -5.84
CA VAL A 79 1.76 -9.76 -7.00
C VAL A 79 2.95 -10.01 -7.93
N GLN A 80 3.67 -8.96 -8.34
CA GLN A 80 4.76 -9.08 -9.30
C GLN A 80 6.00 -9.83 -8.78
N HIS A 81 6.16 -9.93 -7.46
CA HIS A 81 7.25 -10.68 -6.83
C HIS A 81 6.83 -12.09 -6.37
N GLY A 82 5.58 -12.48 -6.64
CA GLY A 82 5.07 -13.83 -6.37
C GLY A 82 4.99 -14.13 -4.87
N PHE A 83 4.44 -13.21 -4.08
CA PHE A 83 4.17 -13.45 -2.65
C PHE A 83 3.01 -14.45 -2.43
N GLY A 84 2.20 -14.72 -3.46
CA GLY A 84 1.01 -15.57 -3.35
C GLY A 84 -0.13 -14.86 -2.62
N GLU A 85 -1.13 -15.64 -2.20
CA GLU A 85 -2.23 -15.14 -1.37
C GLU A 85 -1.74 -14.98 0.07
N LEU A 86 -1.84 -13.75 0.59
CA LEU A 86 -1.50 -13.43 1.97
C LEU A 86 -2.78 -13.25 2.80
N PRO A 87 -2.75 -13.51 4.12
CA PRO A 87 -3.86 -13.14 4.98
C PRO A 87 -4.14 -11.63 4.88
N PRO A 88 -5.40 -11.17 4.82
CA PRO A 88 -5.71 -9.76 4.62
C PRO A 88 -5.00 -8.80 5.61
N PRO A 89 -4.91 -9.10 6.91
CA PRO A 89 -4.17 -8.22 7.84
C PRO A 89 -2.67 -8.12 7.56
N VAL A 90 -2.07 -9.14 6.94
CA VAL A 90 -0.66 -9.12 6.53
C VAL A 90 -0.51 -8.27 5.28
N GLU A 91 -1.31 -8.53 4.25
CA GLU A 91 -1.26 -7.79 2.99
C GLU A 91 -1.54 -6.30 3.19
N GLU A 92 -2.69 -5.96 3.78
CA GLU A 92 -3.09 -4.57 4.01
C GLU A 92 -2.17 -3.87 4.99
N GLY A 93 -1.63 -4.60 5.96
CA GLY A 93 -0.62 -4.09 6.88
C GLY A 93 0.66 -3.65 6.18
N LEU A 94 1.12 -4.41 5.18
CA LEU A 94 2.27 -4.04 4.36
C LEU A 94 1.95 -2.83 3.46
N CYS A 95 0.76 -2.77 2.88
CA CYS A 95 0.30 -1.66 2.05
C CYS A 95 0.22 -0.35 2.84
N GLU A 96 -0.37 -0.38 4.04
CA GLU A 96 -0.42 0.77 4.96
C GLU A 96 0.97 1.17 5.47
N LEU A 97 1.86 0.20 5.71
CA LEU A 97 3.24 0.48 6.11
C LEU A 97 3.98 1.28 5.02
N LEU A 98 3.76 0.93 3.74
CA LEU A 98 4.37 1.64 2.62
C LEU A 98 3.80 3.04 2.43
N ALA A 99 2.48 3.19 2.51
CA ALA A 99 1.81 4.49 2.47
C ALA A 99 2.33 5.43 3.57
N HIS A 100 2.43 4.91 4.81
CA HIS A 100 2.99 5.66 5.93
C HIS A 100 4.47 6.03 5.74
N ALA A 101 5.29 5.13 5.16
CA ALA A 101 6.70 5.40 4.87
C ALA A 101 6.89 6.47 3.77
N TRP A 102 5.98 6.52 2.79
CA TRP A 102 5.94 7.58 1.79
C TRP A 102 5.59 8.92 2.43
N LEU A 103 4.49 8.97 3.20
CA LEU A 103 4.03 10.16 3.92
C LEU A 103 5.07 10.77 4.87
N LYS A 104 5.99 9.96 5.40
CA LYS A 104 7.05 10.42 6.34
C LYS A 104 8.00 11.47 5.80
N GLY A 105 8.02 11.74 4.51
CA GLY A 105 8.80 12.88 4.01
C GLY A 105 8.11 13.61 2.90
N GLU A 106 6.78 13.57 2.94
CA GLU A 106 5.99 14.70 2.49
C GLU A 106 5.93 15.72 3.63
N PRO A 107 6.09 17.02 3.35
CA PRO A 107 6.10 18.06 4.37
C PRO A 107 4.70 18.51 4.78
N GLY A 108 4.61 19.12 5.97
CA GLY A 108 3.46 19.92 6.39
C GLY A 108 2.30 19.13 7.00
N ALA A 109 1.33 19.89 7.55
CA ALA A 109 0.20 19.37 8.31
C ALA A 109 -0.65 18.29 7.58
N PRO A 110 -0.88 18.36 6.25
CA PRO A 110 -1.64 17.30 5.56
C PRO A 110 -0.97 15.93 5.66
N ALA A 111 0.36 15.86 5.51
CA ALA A 111 1.10 14.60 5.63
C ALA A 111 1.08 14.06 7.06
N GLU A 112 1.19 14.93 8.06
CA GLU A 112 1.06 14.53 9.47
C GLU A 112 -0.33 13.99 9.80
N TRP A 113 -1.37 14.61 9.25
CA TRP A 113 -2.75 14.17 9.43
C TRP A 113 -2.97 12.78 8.82
N GLU A 114 -2.52 12.56 7.59
CA GLU A 114 -2.63 11.24 6.95
C GLU A 114 -1.82 10.17 7.69
N ARG A 115 -0.63 10.50 8.22
CA ARG A 115 0.14 9.56 9.05
C ARG A 115 -0.62 9.17 10.32
N ARG A 116 -1.20 10.14 11.03
CA ARG A 116 -2.02 9.89 12.22
C ARG A 116 -3.23 9.03 11.87
N ARG A 117 -3.92 9.33 10.77
CA ARG A 117 -5.05 8.53 10.28
C ARG A 117 -4.68 7.05 10.12
N ILE A 118 -3.51 6.72 9.57
CA ILE A 118 -3.03 5.34 9.43
C ILE A 118 -2.68 4.75 10.81
N MET A 119 -1.92 5.47 11.64
CA MET A 119 -1.46 4.98 12.94
C MET A 119 -2.62 4.67 13.90
N ASP A 120 -3.63 5.53 13.89
CA ASP A 120 -4.75 5.53 14.83
C ASP A 120 -5.99 4.82 14.25
N ASN A 121 -5.88 4.23 13.05
CA ASN A 121 -6.98 3.48 12.43
C ASN A 121 -7.40 2.32 13.36
N PRO A 122 -8.67 2.26 13.82
CA PRO A 122 -9.14 1.19 14.69
C PRO A 122 -9.47 -0.10 13.93
N ASP A 123 -9.46 -0.06 12.60
CA ASP A 123 -9.80 -1.20 11.75
C ASP A 123 -8.88 -2.42 12.02
N PRO A 124 -9.46 -3.63 12.17
CA PRO A 124 -8.71 -4.82 12.54
C PRO A 124 -7.85 -5.40 11.40
N VAL A 125 -8.09 -5.01 10.15
CA VAL A 125 -7.31 -5.44 8.98
C VAL A 125 -6.27 -4.36 8.66
N TYR A 126 -6.71 -3.13 8.42
CA TYR A 126 -5.84 -2.05 7.99
C TYR A 126 -5.01 -1.48 9.15
N GLY A 127 -5.67 -1.05 10.22
CA GLY A 127 -5.00 -0.40 11.35
C GLY A 127 -4.15 -1.36 12.18
N ASN A 128 -4.73 -2.50 12.57
CA ASN A 128 -3.98 -3.53 13.29
C ASN A 128 -2.89 -4.16 12.41
N GLY A 129 -3.18 -4.40 11.12
CA GLY A 129 -2.19 -4.88 10.15
C GLY A 129 -1.00 -3.95 10.04
N PHE A 130 -1.22 -2.64 9.92
CA PHE A 130 -0.15 -1.63 9.92
C PHE A 130 0.72 -1.72 11.18
N ARG A 131 0.09 -1.77 12.36
CA ARG A 131 0.82 -1.84 13.64
C ARG A 131 1.63 -3.12 13.74
N ALA A 132 1.07 -4.26 13.32
CA ALA A 132 1.75 -5.55 13.29
C ALA A 132 2.94 -5.53 12.32
N ALA A 133 2.75 -5.07 11.07
CA ALA A 133 3.82 -4.98 10.08
C ALA A 133 4.94 -4.03 10.54
N ARG A 134 4.59 -2.88 11.13
CA ARG A 134 5.57 -1.96 11.69
C ARG A 134 6.38 -2.60 12.82
N GLN A 135 5.73 -3.34 13.73
CA GLN A 135 6.42 -4.05 14.81
C GLN A 135 7.32 -5.17 14.28
N ALA A 136 6.84 -5.95 13.31
CA ALA A 136 7.60 -7.01 12.67
C ALA A 136 8.88 -6.47 12.01
N ALA A 137 8.75 -5.38 11.22
CA ALA A 137 9.90 -4.71 10.62
C ALA A 137 10.93 -4.25 11.66
N LEU A 138 10.48 -3.72 12.81
CA LEU A 138 11.38 -3.35 13.91
C LEU A 138 12.05 -4.57 14.55
N ARG A 139 11.31 -5.66 14.76
CA ARG A 139 11.78 -6.89 15.40
C ARG A 139 12.90 -7.56 14.61
N VAL A 140 12.77 -7.64 13.29
CA VAL A 140 13.77 -8.29 12.42
C VAL A 140 14.85 -7.34 11.89
N GLY A 141 14.80 -6.06 12.27
CA GLY A 141 15.81 -5.06 11.92
C GLY A 141 15.68 -4.47 10.51
N GLY A 142 14.47 -4.43 9.95
CA GLY A 142 14.17 -3.68 8.73
C GLY A 142 13.09 -4.30 7.84
N VAL A 143 12.54 -3.47 6.94
CA VAL A 143 11.48 -3.86 5.99
C VAL A 143 11.93 -4.98 5.05
N SER A 144 13.16 -4.91 4.53
CA SER A 144 13.65 -5.92 3.56
C SER A 144 13.71 -7.33 4.16
N ARG A 145 14.13 -7.47 5.43
CA ARG A 145 14.15 -8.76 6.13
C ARG A 145 12.74 -9.26 6.43
N MET A 146 11.84 -8.36 6.84
CA MET A 146 10.43 -8.69 7.04
C MET A 146 9.78 -9.19 5.74
N LEU A 147 9.98 -8.49 4.62
CA LEU A 147 9.45 -8.92 3.32
C LEU A 147 10.03 -10.27 2.88
N ALA A 148 11.31 -10.54 3.15
CA ALA A 148 11.90 -11.85 2.86
C ALA A 148 11.26 -12.98 3.70
N HIS A 149 10.91 -12.70 4.97
CA HIS A 149 10.16 -13.63 5.81
C HIS A 149 8.73 -13.84 5.28
N VAL A 150 7.98 -12.76 5.05
CA VAL A 150 6.60 -12.85 4.53
C VAL A 150 6.56 -13.62 3.22
N ARG A 151 7.51 -13.37 2.31
CA ARG A 151 7.60 -14.11 1.03
C ARG A 151 7.81 -15.62 1.23
N ARG A 152 8.50 -16.01 2.30
CA ARG A 152 8.83 -17.42 2.58
C ARG A 152 7.71 -18.14 3.34
N TYR A 153 7.03 -17.44 4.25
CA TYR A 153 6.14 -18.07 5.24
C TYR A 153 4.67 -17.63 5.12
N GLY A 154 4.39 -16.54 4.39
CA GLY A 154 3.04 -15.99 4.25
C GLY A 154 2.53 -15.22 5.47
N ASP A 155 3.36 -15.01 6.50
CA ASP A 155 3.00 -14.32 7.74
C ASP A 155 4.04 -13.27 8.15
N LEU A 156 3.72 -12.46 9.16
CA LEU A 156 4.65 -11.49 9.75
C LEU A 156 5.54 -12.18 10.79
N PRO A 157 6.87 -11.93 10.80
CA PRO A 157 7.79 -12.42 11.83
C PRO A 157 7.64 -11.70 13.17
#